data_AF-A0A5C5W0Q9-F1
#
_entry.id   AF-A0A5C5W0Q9-F1
#
_cell.length_a   1.000
_cell.length_b   1.000
_cell.length_c   1.000
_cell.angle_alpha   90.00
_cell.angle_beta   90.00
_cell.angle_gamma   90.00
#
_symmetry.space_group_name_H-M   'P 1'
#
loop_
_entity.id
_entity.type
_entity.pdbx_description
1 polymer ?
#
loop_
_entity_poly.entity_id
_entity_poly.type
_entity_poly.pdbx_seq_one_letter_code
_entity_poly.pdbx_strand_id
1 'polypeptide(L)'
;MKITSVMAFAAATMLATSVFAATPFAGDDLDGGTTNGGLPGPTVPAVFTPDNSMSMFQGNLQPGNFPGSGFDIFGRYGRNLGSFVPFDVSDDSAGSFPGDQIGILRSTKNDAVVGLADTVNGDNPGGSVSAVWTFDISGRSNIELSLDIAAIGDFDASDFLRFSYSIDGGSSSTAFDIGVDQNVDPTFGLTDSGQLYLVTMESGAQYDAYFSPFFNESQWLSAITGSGGSSLTFHPRDTGTNGDSVAMDGQVPLTFFGGTQEVRGYTNGSFTNTELEAYKDPLYVNPTTAPDATGNNFDSGTQITNEFQTITAPINGTGTTLTITLNAVADGSLEYILFDNLVLSEGDVVALNPGDFNGDGKVDNGDLNLLLGNWGSPTVPGSWINGFSSPVDNGELNNLLGNWGFGVGVAVPEPTAALLGLIALAGVATRNRR
;
A
#
# COMPACT_ATOMS: atom_id res chain seq x y z
N MET A 1 -45.11 -52.16 20.07
CA MET A 1 -45.10 -50.78 20.57
C MET A 1 -43.73 -50.20 20.24
N LYS A 2 -43.58 -49.55 19.07
CA LYS A 2 -42.32 -48.96 18.60
C LYS A 2 -42.31 -47.49 19.04
N ILE A 3 -41.37 -47.13 19.90
CA ILE A 3 -41.15 -45.74 20.31
C ILE A 3 -40.14 -45.14 19.33
N THR A 4 -40.62 -44.24 18.47
CA THR A 4 -39.80 -43.46 17.54
C THR A 4 -39.42 -42.16 18.26
N SER A 5 -38.20 -42.07 18.77
CA SER A 5 -37.67 -40.82 19.34
C SER A 5 -37.15 -39.93 18.21
N VAL A 6 -37.83 -38.80 17.99
CA VAL A 6 -37.37 -37.71 17.12
C VAL A 6 -36.44 -36.83 17.95
N MET A 7 -35.14 -36.82 17.65
CA MET A 7 -34.22 -35.79 18.16
C MET A 7 -34.33 -34.56 17.26
N ALA A 8 -34.87 -33.47 17.80
CA ALA A 8 -34.80 -32.16 17.17
C ALA A 8 -33.39 -31.59 17.36
N PHE A 9 -32.68 -31.39 16.25
CA PHE A 9 -31.38 -30.72 16.22
C PHE A 9 -31.65 -29.21 16.16
N ALA A 10 -31.36 -28.49 17.24
CA ALA A 10 -31.38 -27.03 17.24
C ALA A 10 -30.08 -26.54 16.57
N ALA A 11 -30.21 -25.96 15.38
CA ALA A 11 -29.12 -25.25 14.73
C ALA A 11 -28.86 -23.95 15.51
N ALA A 12 -27.78 -23.91 16.29
CA ALA A 12 -27.28 -22.67 16.86
C ALA A 12 -26.52 -21.92 15.76
N THR A 13 -27.15 -20.90 15.21
CA THR A 13 -26.55 -19.96 14.25
C THR A 13 -25.40 -19.24 14.95
N MET A 14 -24.15 -19.52 14.56
CA MET A 14 -22.99 -18.74 15.00
C MET A 14 -23.07 -17.37 14.32
N LEU A 15 -23.40 -16.31 15.08
CA LEU A 15 -23.08 -14.96 14.66
C LEU A 15 -21.57 -14.80 14.81
N ALA A 16 -20.85 -14.75 13.69
CA ALA A 16 -19.51 -14.19 13.67
C ALA A 16 -19.63 -12.73 14.14
N THR A 17 -18.88 -12.36 15.17
CA THR A 17 -18.65 -10.95 15.51
C THR A 17 -17.92 -10.33 14.32
N SER A 18 -18.68 -9.64 13.46
CA SER A 18 -18.12 -8.81 12.41
C SER A 18 -17.23 -7.76 13.07
N VAL A 19 -15.95 -7.74 12.69
CA VAL A 19 -15.15 -6.52 12.83
C VAL A 19 -15.96 -5.45 12.11
N PHE A 20 -16.42 -4.44 12.85
CA PHE A 20 -17.24 -3.40 12.26
C PHE A 20 -16.39 -2.64 11.24
N ALA A 21 -16.71 -2.80 9.96
CA ALA A 21 -16.07 -2.04 8.91
C ALA A 21 -16.58 -0.59 9.00
N ALA A 22 -15.69 0.38 8.85
CA ALA A 22 -16.05 1.79 8.73
C ALA A 22 -17.15 1.94 7.68
N THR A 23 -18.17 2.77 7.96
CA THR A 23 -19.32 2.90 7.06
C THR A 23 -19.03 4.01 6.05
N PRO A 24 -18.86 3.70 4.75
CA PRO A 24 -18.64 4.73 3.74
C PRO A 24 -19.86 5.62 3.62
N PHE A 25 -19.65 6.94 3.50
CA PHE A 25 -20.75 7.91 3.40
C PHE A 25 -20.61 8.90 2.25
N ALA A 26 -19.42 9.05 1.67
CA ALA A 26 -19.16 9.86 0.49
C ALA A 26 -17.92 9.32 -0.23
N GLY A 27 -17.75 9.65 -1.51
CA GLY A 27 -16.53 9.31 -2.23
C GLY A 27 -16.52 9.83 -3.67
N ASP A 28 -15.40 9.63 -4.36
CA ASP A 28 -15.23 9.82 -5.80
C ASP A 28 -14.56 8.54 -6.34
N ASP A 29 -15.28 7.77 -7.15
CA ASP A 29 -14.77 6.60 -7.88
C ASP A 29 -14.07 6.99 -9.19
N LEU A 30 -14.00 8.30 -9.47
CA LEU A 30 -13.25 8.92 -10.56
C LEU A 30 -13.71 8.50 -11.97
N ASP A 31 -14.75 7.67 -12.11
CA ASP A 31 -15.26 7.16 -13.38
C ASP A 31 -16.15 8.17 -14.14
N GLY A 32 -16.46 9.31 -13.52
CA GLY A 32 -17.27 10.38 -14.09
C GLY A 32 -18.76 10.04 -14.18
N GLY A 33 -19.19 8.94 -13.55
CA GLY A 33 -20.55 8.47 -13.40
C GLY A 33 -21.23 8.97 -12.13
N THR A 34 -22.49 8.55 -11.93
CA THR A 34 -23.31 8.97 -10.78
C THR A 34 -23.26 7.99 -9.61
N THR A 35 -22.39 6.97 -9.66
CA THR A 35 -22.44 5.85 -8.72
C THR A 35 -21.07 5.50 -8.19
N ASN A 36 -20.56 6.30 -7.24
CA ASN A 36 -19.40 5.98 -6.37
C ASN A 36 -19.66 4.74 -5.50
N GLY A 37 -19.93 3.59 -6.10
CA GLY A 37 -20.58 2.46 -5.44
C GLY A 37 -21.95 2.80 -4.83
N GLY A 38 -22.58 3.90 -5.26
CA GLY A 38 -23.82 4.43 -4.67
C GLY A 38 -23.61 5.47 -3.56
N LEU A 39 -22.37 5.89 -3.29
CA LEU A 39 -22.06 6.97 -2.36
C LEU A 39 -22.32 8.35 -2.97
N PRO A 40 -22.76 9.33 -2.16
CA PRO A 40 -22.72 10.74 -2.53
C PRO A 40 -21.35 11.15 -3.05
N GLY A 41 -21.33 11.76 -4.24
CA GLY A 41 -20.12 12.33 -4.84
C GLY A 41 -19.61 13.56 -4.10
N PRO A 42 -18.42 14.06 -4.49
CA PRO A 42 -17.95 15.35 -4.02
C PRO A 42 -18.95 16.44 -4.43
N THR A 43 -19.16 17.41 -3.53
CA THR A 43 -20.02 18.58 -3.76
C THR A 43 -19.53 19.45 -4.91
N VAL A 44 -18.22 19.43 -5.17
CA VAL A 44 -17.57 20.04 -6.33
C VAL A 44 -16.72 18.96 -7.01
N PRO A 45 -16.93 18.67 -8.31
CA PRO A 45 -16.10 17.71 -9.03
C PRO A 45 -14.61 18.01 -8.92
N ALA A 46 -13.79 16.98 -8.99
CA ALA A 46 -12.34 17.12 -8.94
C ALA A 46 -11.82 18.12 -9.98
N VAL A 47 -11.02 19.09 -9.55
CA VAL A 47 -10.36 20.05 -10.45
C VAL A 47 -8.88 19.69 -10.54
N PHE A 48 -8.42 19.28 -11.72
CA PHE A 48 -7.02 18.93 -12.00
C PHE A 48 -6.27 20.15 -12.56
N THR A 49 -5.05 20.38 -12.09
CA THR A 49 -4.15 21.44 -12.57
C THR A 49 -2.76 20.86 -12.84
N PRO A 50 -2.23 20.97 -14.08
CA PRO A 50 -2.92 21.53 -15.24
C PRO A 50 -4.10 20.65 -15.67
N ASP A 51 -5.15 21.29 -16.19
CA ASP A 51 -6.29 20.55 -16.74
C ASP A 51 -5.93 20.04 -18.14
N ASN A 52 -5.76 18.73 -18.26
CA ASN A 52 -5.49 18.04 -19.51
C ASN A 52 -6.62 17.08 -19.91
N SER A 53 -7.84 17.29 -19.40
CA SER A 53 -9.02 16.50 -19.75
C SER A 53 -9.38 16.54 -21.24
N MET A 54 -8.85 17.53 -21.98
CA MET A 54 -9.09 17.76 -23.41
C MET A 54 -7.78 17.92 -24.21
N SER A 55 -6.69 17.33 -23.74
CA SER A 55 -5.38 17.41 -24.41
C SER A 55 -5.40 16.72 -25.77
N MET A 56 -4.64 17.24 -26.74
CA MET A 56 -4.49 16.61 -28.06
C MET A 56 -3.15 15.88 -28.16
N PHE A 57 -3.19 14.56 -28.22
CA PHE A 57 -2.03 13.73 -28.56
C PHE A 57 -2.29 13.01 -29.89
N GLN A 58 -1.32 13.11 -30.82
CA GLN A 58 -1.42 12.53 -32.18
C GLN A 58 -2.72 12.87 -32.94
N GLY A 59 -3.33 14.02 -32.66
CA GLY A 59 -4.54 14.49 -33.32
C GLY A 59 -5.86 13.96 -32.75
N ASN A 60 -5.83 13.20 -31.65
CA ASN A 60 -7.01 12.77 -30.92
C ASN A 60 -7.07 13.47 -29.55
N LEU A 61 -8.28 13.73 -29.05
CA LEU A 61 -8.48 14.19 -27.68
C LEU A 61 -8.24 13.03 -26.72
N GLN A 62 -7.33 13.22 -25.77
CA GLN A 62 -6.87 12.22 -24.81
C GLN A 62 -6.93 12.83 -23.40
N PRO A 63 -7.94 12.48 -22.61
CA PRO A 63 -8.03 12.91 -21.22
C PRO A 63 -6.82 12.43 -20.42
N GLY A 64 -6.24 13.30 -19.59
CA GLY A 64 -5.19 12.91 -18.65
C GLY A 64 -3.77 12.91 -19.22
N ASN A 65 -3.57 13.11 -20.53
CA ASN A 65 -2.22 13.12 -21.14
C ASN A 65 -1.70 14.55 -21.39
N PHE A 66 -0.39 14.75 -21.32
CA PHE A 66 0.20 15.99 -21.83
C PHE A 66 0.27 15.97 -23.38
N PRO A 67 0.12 17.13 -24.06
CA PRO A 67 0.06 17.16 -25.53
C PRO A 67 1.32 16.65 -26.25
N GLY A 68 2.49 16.81 -25.64
CA GLY A 68 3.80 16.47 -26.20
C GLY A 68 4.07 14.97 -26.24
N SER A 69 3.47 14.20 -25.33
CA SER A 69 3.69 12.76 -25.18
C SER A 69 2.49 12.09 -24.50
N GLY A 70 2.05 10.96 -25.05
CA GLY A 70 0.99 10.13 -24.46
C GLY A 70 1.47 9.33 -23.25
N PHE A 71 2.76 9.34 -22.94
CA PHE A 71 3.32 8.69 -21.76
C PHE A 71 3.40 9.62 -20.55
N ASP A 72 3.38 10.93 -20.81
CA ASP A 72 3.37 11.98 -19.81
C ASP A 72 1.90 12.18 -19.40
N ILE A 73 1.58 11.92 -18.14
CA ILE A 73 0.21 11.77 -17.67
C ILE A 73 -0.01 12.52 -16.37
N PHE A 74 -1.13 13.21 -16.30
CA PHE A 74 -1.71 13.66 -15.03
C PHE A 74 -3.22 13.79 -15.14
N GLY A 75 -4.00 12.96 -14.46
CA GLY A 75 -5.46 13.13 -14.44
C GLY A 75 -6.19 11.85 -14.80
N ARG A 76 -7.48 11.99 -15.18
CA ARG A 76 -8.37 10.85 -15.38
C ARG A 76 -8.15 10.18 -16.73
N TYR A 77 -7.88 8.87 -16.73
CA TYR A 77 -7.85 8.04 -17.92
C TYR A 77 -8.20 6.58 -17.57
N GLY A 78 -8.39 5.74 -18.57
CA GLY A 78 -8.70 4.33 -18.37
C GLY A 78 -8.95 3.59 -19.68
N ARG A 79 -8.94 2.25 -19.62
CA ARG A 79 -8.98 1.38 -20.82
C ARG A 79 -10.23 1.61 -21.69
N ASN A 80 -11.35 2.04 -21.12
CA ASN A 80 -12.61 2.24 -21.86
C ASN A 80 -13.04 3.70 -22.04
N LEU A 81 -12.20 4.68 -21.70
CA LEU A 81 -12.56 6.10 -21.78
C LEU A 81 -12.24 6.74 -23.13
N GLY A 82 -11.77 5.95 -24.12
CA GLY A 82 -11.22 6.48 -25.36
C GLY A 82 -9.87 7.20 -25.19
N SER A 83 -9.32 7.16 -23.97
CA SER A 83 -7.97 7.61 -23.62
C SER A 83 -6.93 6.55 -23.95
N PHE A 84 -5.74 7.01 -24.31
CA PHE A 84 -4.54 6.22 -24.51
C PHE A 84 -4.02 5.82 -23.13
N VAL A 85 -4.10 4.54 -22.83
CA VAL A 85 -3.41 3.96 -21.69
C VAL A 85 -2.03 3.54 -22.19
N PRO A 86 -0.93 4.04 -21.60
CA PRO A 86 0.40 3.57 -21.95
C PRO A 86 0.49 2.05 -21.87
N PHE A 87 1.30 1.49 -22.74
CA PHE A 87 1.55 0.07 -22.73
C PHE A 87 2.15 -0.37 -21.38
N ASP A 88 3.09 0.41 -20.84
CA ASP A 88 3.75 0.12 -19.55
C ASP A 88 2.82 0.26 -18.33
N VAL A 89 1.65 0.87 -18.51
CA VAL A 89 0.60 0.94 -17.48
C VAL A 89 -0.38 -0.22 -17.62
N SER A 90 -0.61 -0.69 -18.84
CA SER A 90 -1.58 -1.74 -19.17
C SER A 90 -0.98 -3.12 -18.91
N ASP A 91 -1.46 -3.82 -17.88
CA ASP A 91 -1.14 -5.24 -17.72
C ASP A 91 -2.03 -6.10 -18.62
N ASP A 92 -1.47 -6.54 -19.74
CA ASP A 92 -2.10 -7.39 -20.76
C ASP A 92 -1.58 -8.85 -20.72
N SER A 93 -0.84 -9.21 -19.67
CA SER A 93 -0.13 -10.50 -19.54
C SER A 93 -1.07 -11.70 -19.53
N ALA A 94 -2.31 -11.55 -19.06
CA ALA A 94 -3.33 -12.61 -19.09
C ALA A 94 -4.18 -12.61 -20.36
N GLY A 95 -3.96 -11.66 -21.27
CA GLY A 95 -4.86 -11.37 -22.38
C GLY A 95 -4.16 -11.22 -23.72
N SER A 96 -4.22 -10.01 -24.28
CA SER A 96 -3.76 -9.67 -25.63
C SER A 96 -2.26 -9.85 -25.82
N PHE A 97 -1.48 -9.75 -24.75
CA PHE A 97 -0.03 -9.78 -24.84
C PHE A 97 0.58 -10.63 -23.71
N PRO A 98 0.61 -11.97 -23.84
CA PRO A 98 1.20 -12.84 -22.81
C PRO A 98 2.70 -12.64 -22.54
N GLY A 99 3.38 -11.85 -23.40
CA GLY A 99 4.76 -11.45 -23.21
C GLY A 99 4.91 -10.15 -22.41
N ASP A 100 3.81 -9.62 -21.87
CA ASP A 100 3.84 -8.43 -21.02
C ASP A 100 4.56 -8.73 -19.70
N GLN A 101 5.41 -7.81 -19.28
CA GLN A 101 6.26 -7.93 -18.10
C GLN A 101 6.15 -6.73 -17.17
N ILE A 102 5.33 -5.74 -17.52
CA ILE A 102 5.12 -4.53 -16.74
C ILE A 102 3.66 -4.08 -16.85
N GLY A 103 3.09 -3.62 -15.74
CA GLY A 103 1.76 -3.06 -15.78
C GLY A 103 1.14 -2.94 -14.39
N ILE A 104 0.13 -2.09 -14.31
CA ILE A 104 -0.70 -1.88 -13.11
C ILE A 104 -2.17 -2.16 -13.44
N LEU A 105 -2.66 -1.59 -14.54
CA LEU A 105 -4.06 -1.72 -14.95
C LEU A 105 -4.30 -3.08 -15.59
N ARG A 106 -4.81 -4.03 -14.81
CA ARG A 106 -5.29 -5.32 -15.30
C ARG A 106 -6.37 -5.18 -16.37
N SER A 107 -6.49 -6.17 -17.25
CA SER A 107 -7.52 -6.18 -18.31
C SER A 107 -8.96 -6.11 -17.78
N THR A 108 -9.17 -6.53 -16.52
CA THR A 108 -10.48 -6.45 -15.85
C THR A 108 -10.80 -5.07 -15.25
N LYS A 109 -9.79 -4.20 -15.04
CA LYS A 109 -9.96 -2.84 -14.51
C LYS A 109 -10.36 -1.91 -15.65
N ASN A 110 -11.65 -1.60 -15.71
CA ASN A 110 -12.30 -1.06 -16.91
C ASN A 110 -12.90 0.34 -16.72
N ASP A 111 -12.99 0.77 -15.47
CA ASP A 111 -13.32 2.11 -15.00
C ASP A 111 -12.11 3.04 -15.05
N ALA A 112 -12.34 4.32 -14.76
CA ALA A 112 -11.29 5.31 -14.76
C ALA A 112 -10.38 5.17 -13.54
N VAL A 113 -9.17 5.69 -13.68
CA VAL A 113 -8.25 5.96 -12.57
C VAL A 113 -7.70 7.36 -12.75
N VAL A 114 -7.09 7.92 -11.72
CA VAL A 114 -6.16 9.02 -11.90
C VAL A 114 -4.76 8.44 -11.97
N GLY A 115 -3.97 8.87 -12.93
CA GLY A 115 -2.55 8.55 -12.92
C GLY A 115 -1.66 9.75 -13.13
N LEU A 116 -0.38 9.50 -12.89
CA LEU A 116 0.71 10.43 -12.82
C LEU A 116 1.95 9.77 -13.45
N ALA A 117 2.58 10.43 -14.42
CA ALA A 117 3.85 10.01 -15.01
C ALA A 117 4.50 11.21 -15.71
N ASP A 118 5.82 11.37 -15.56
CA ASP A 118 6.60 12.47 -16.16
C ASP A 118 5.85 13.82 -16.12
N THR A 119 5.58 14.31 -14.93
CA THR A 119 4.93 15.61 -14.71
C THR A 119 5.88 16.79 -14.91
N VAL A 120 7.19 16.55 -14.90
CA VAL A 120 8.22 17.58 -15.08
C VAL A 120 8.71 17.58 -16.52
N ASN A 121 7.87 18.11 -17.40
CA ASN A 121 8.11 18.09 -18.84
C ASN A 121 7.93 19.47 -19.49
N GLY A 122 8.07 19.53 -20.81
CA GLY A 122 7.94 20.76 -21.59
C GLY A 122 6.51 21.35 -21.64
N ASP A 123 5.49 20.54 -21.43
CA ASP A 123 4.08 20.96 -21.37
C ASP A 123 3.66 21.42 -19.96
N ASN A 124 4.39 21.00 -18.93
CA ASN A 124 4.22 21.43 -17.54
C ASN A 124 5.53 22.01 -16.96
N PRO A 125 5.93 23.22 -17.37
CA PRO A 125 7.20 23.81 -16.94
C PRO A 125 7.29 24.11 -15.43
N GLY A 126 6.17 24.03 -14.70
CA GLY A 126 6.14 24.14 -13.24
C GLY A 126 6.46 22.83 -12.52
N GLY A 127 6.45 21.70 -13.23
CA GLY A 127 6.76 20.36 -12.73
C GLY A 127 5.69 19.76 -11.81
N SER A 128 5.19 20.51 -10.85
CA SER A 128 4.16 20.04 -9.93
C SER A 128 2.78 20.01 -10.56
N VAL A 129 1.95 19.07 -10.12
CA VAL A 129 0.53 18.99 -10.46
C VAL A 129 -0.33 18.93 -9.20
N SER A 130 -1.63 19.25 -9.34
CA SER A 130 -2.55 19.25 -8.21
C SER A 130 -3.98 18.89 -8.58
N ALA A 131 -4.70 18.29 -7.63
CA ALA A 131 -6.12 18.00 -7.75
C ALA A 131 -6.87 18.36 -6.47
N VAL A 132 -8.10 18.86 -6.57
CA VAL A 132 -8.90 19.31 -5.42
C VAL A 132 -10.29 18.68 -5.43
N TRP A 133 -10.69 18.11 -4.29
CA TRP A 133 -12.04 17.58 -4.04
C TRP A 133 -12.68 18.29 -2.85
N THR A 134 -14.01 18.42 -2.86
CA THR A 134 -14.76 19.02 -1.75
C THR A 134 -15.97 18.17 -1.37
N PHE A 135 -16.09 17.80 -0.10
CA PHE A 135 -17.15 16.94 0.43
C PHE A 135 -17.96 17.66 1.52
N ASP A 136 -19.27 17.37 1.58
CA ASP A 136 -20.11 17.73 2.71
C ASP A 136 -19.93 16.69 3.83
N ILE A 137 -19.43 17.15 4.97
CA ILE A 137 -19.20 16.35 6.18
C ILE A 137 -20.09 16.81 7.33
N SER A 138 -21.17 17.56 7.03
CA SER A 138 -22.08 18.10 8.04
C SER A 138 -22.67 17.00 8.92
N GLY A 139 -22.46 17.13 10.23
CA GLY A 139 -22.95 16.17 11.23
C GLY A 139 -22.16 14.87 11.28
N ARG A 140 -21.02 14.77 10.59
CA ARG A 140 -20.12 13.62 10.61
C ARG A 140 -19.02 13.79 11.65
N SER A 141 -18.50 12.68 12.15
CA SER A 141 -17.34 12.63 13.05
C SER A 141 -16.53 11.35 12.82
N ASN A 142 -15.30 11.27 13.34
CA ASN A 142 -14.42 10.12 13.13
C ASN A 142 -14.26 9.77 11.65
N ILE A 143 -14.06 10.80 10.84
CA ILE A 143 -13.96 10.62 9.40
C ILE A 143 -12.62 9.98 9.10
N GLU A 144 -12.64 9.00 8.22
CA GLU A 144 -11.47 8.38 7.62
C GLU A 144 -11.49 8.66 6.12
N LEU A 145 -10.31 8.91 5.57
CA LEU A 145 -10.09 9.00 4.13
C LEU A 145 -9.38 7.72 3.70
N SER A 146 -9.95 7.02 2.73
CA SER A 146 -9.33 5.88 2.06
C SER A 146 -9.04 6.21 0.59
N LEU A 147 -7.97 5.59 0.08
CA LEU A 147 -7.52 5.70 -1.31
C LEU A 147 -6.97 4.33 -1.75
N ASP A 148 -7.34 3.87 -2.93
CA ASP A 148 -6.65 2.75 -3.57
C ASP A 148 -5.49 3.29 -4.41
N ILE A 149 -4.28 2.77 -4.24
CA ILE A 149 -3.09 3.26 -4.94
C ILE A 149 -2.19 2.11 -5.39
N ALA A 150 -1.55 2.29 -6.53
CA ALA A 150 -0.53 1.40 -7.07
C ALA A 150 0.55 2.23 -7.80
N ALA A 151 1.77 1.71 -7.84
CA ALA A 151 2.89 2.38 -8.49
C ALA A 151 3.88 1.38 -9.06
N ILE A 152 4.56 1.79 -10.13
CA ILE A 152 5.69 1.11 -10.74
C ILE A 152 6.62 2.18 -11.30
N GLY A 153 7.92 2.07 -11.05
CA GLY A 153 8.92 3.04 -11.46
C GLY A 153 10.19 2.93 -10.63
N ASP A 154 11.25 3.58 -11.07
CA ASP A 154 12.51 3.78 -10.37
C ASP A 154 12.52 5.16 -9.73
N PHE A 155 11.70 5.35 -8.69
CA PHE A 155 11.39 6.68 -8.18
C PHE A 155 12.60 7.34 -7.52
N ASP A 156 12.69 8.65 -7.71
CA ASP A 156 13.68 9.53 -7.14
C ASP A 156 13.16 10.28 -5.90
N ALA A 157 14.09 10.88 -5.15
CA ALA A 157 13.77 11.75 -4.00
C ALA A 157 12.90 12.97 -4.35
N SER A 158 12.83 13.36 -5.63
CA SER A 158 11.95 14.40 -6.16
C SER A 158 10.50 13.94 -6.31
N ASP A 159 10.25 12.64 -6.35
CA ASP A 159 8.94 12.08 -6.61
C ASP A 159 8.14 11.95 -5.32
N PHE A 160 6.94 12.51 -5.34
CA PHE A 160 6.04 12.44 -4.21
C PHE A 160 4.59 12.61 -4.60
N LEU A 161 3.71 12.08 -3.74
CA LEU A 161 2.29 12.41 -3.72
C LEU A 161 1.91 12.81 -2.30
N ARG A 162 1.32 14.00 -2.16
CA ARG A 162 0.84 14.49 -0.89
C ARG A 162 -0.64 14.81 -0.96
N PHE A 163 -1.42 14.07 -0.18
CA PHE A 163 -2.82 14.37 0.08
C PHE A 163 -2.92 15.14 1.38
N SER A 164 -3.37 16.38 1.29
CA SER A 164 -3.70 17.22 2.43
C SER A 164 -5.18 17.52 2.50
N TYR A 165 -5.65 17.91 3.68
CA TYR A 165 -7.04 18.27 3.89
C TYR A 165 -7.18 19.54 4.74
N SER A 166 -8.28 20.26 4.56
CA SER A 166 -8.72 21.34 5.43
C SER A 166 -10.22 21.26 5.66
N ILE A 167 -10.66 21.68 6.84
CA ILE A 167 -12.09 21.72 7.21
C ILE A 167 -12.54 23.17 7.31
N ASP A 168 -13.63 23.49 6.61
CA ASP A 168 -14.25 24.82 6.57
C ASP A 168 -13.26 25.97 6.23
N GLY A 169 -12.25 25.69 5.40
CA GLY A 169 -11.20 26.64 5.02
C GLY A 169 -10.18 26.93 6.14
N GLY A 170 -10.13 26.10 7.18
CA GLY A 170 -9.14 26.15 8.25
C GLY A 170 -7.73 25.74 7.82
N SER A 171 -6.86 25.50 8.80
CA SER A 171 -5.48 25.06 8.54
C SER A 171 -5.44 23.73 7.79
N SER A 172 -4.52 23.61 6.84
CA SER A 172 -4.26 22.35 6.14
C SER A 172 -3.50 21.37 7.04
N SER A 173 -3.87 20.09 6.97
CA SER A 173 -3.17 18.96 7.58
C SER A 173 -2.91 17.89 6.53
N THR A 174 -1.91 17.03 6.73
CA THR A 174 -1.57 15.94 5.80
C THR A 174 -2.36 14.68 6.15
N ALA A 175 -3.03 14.07 5.17
CA ALA A 175 -3.63 12.74 5.29
C ALA A 175 -2.65 11.65 4.84
N PHE A 176 -2.05 11.82 3.67
CA PHE A 176 -1.04 10.92 3.12
C PHE A 176 0.17 11.71 2.63
N ASP A 177 1.36 11.22 2.96
CA ASP A 177 2.63 11.67 2.37
C ASP A 177 3.30 10.42 1.79
N ILE A 178 3.45 10.39 0.48
CA ILE A 178 3.96 9.23 -0.26
C ILE A 178 5.21 9.68 -1.01
N GLY A 179 6.30 8.95 -0.87
CA GLY A 179 7.59 9.29 -1.46
C GLY A 179 8.57 8.14 -1.31
N VAL A 180 9.78 8.36 -1.81
CA VAL A 180 10.88 7.39 -1.72
C VAL A 180 11.47 7.35 -0.31
N ASP A 181 11.85 6.14 0.13
CA ASP A 181 12.69 5.99 1.31
C ASP A 181 14.14 6.40 0.98
N GLN A 182 14.59 7.51 1.59
CA GLN A 182 15.94 8.06 1.42
C GLN A 182 16.95 7.48 2.42
N ASN A 183 16.63 6.38 3.10
CA ASN A 183 17.63 5.66 3.88
C ASN A 183 18.70 5.07 2.97
N VAL A 184 19.83 5.77 2.95
CA VAL A 184 21.12 5.24 2.54
C VAL A 184 21.35 3.94 3.32
N ASP A 185 21.32 2.78 2.66
CA ASP A 185 21.80 1.55 3.30
C ASP A 185 23.29 1.77 3.62
N PRO A 186 23.67 1.94 4.91
CA PRO A 186 25.04 2.26 5.27
C PRO A 186 26.00 1.10 4.98
N THR A 187 25.46 -0.09 4.67
CA THR A 187 26.22 -1.29 4.33
C THR A 187 26.74 -1.25 2.90
N PHE A 188 26.05 -0.53 1.99
CA PHE A 188 26.38 -0.53 0.56
C PHE A 188 26.78 0.84 0.00
N GLY A 189 26.60 1.93 0.76
CA GLY A 189 27.01 3.28 0.31
C GLY A 189 26.29 3.76 -0.95
N LEU A 190 25.17 3.10 -1.29
CA LEU A 190 24.21 3.53 -2.28
C LEU A 190 23.27 4.51 -1.58
N THR A 191 22.93 5.60 -2.26
CA THR A 191 21.94 6.60 -1.80
C THR A 191 20.51 6.07 -1.80
N ASP A 192 20.35 4.84 -2.26
CA ASP A 192 19.11 4.20 -2.65
C ASP A 192 18.88 3.04 -1.70
N SER A 193 17.62 2.77 -1.36
CA SER A 193 17.20 1.75 -0.39
C SER A 193 17.69 0.33 -0.74
N GLY A 194 18.10 0.10 -1.99
CA GLY A 194 18.50 -1.21 -2.51
C GLY A 194 17.35 -2.22 -2.52
N GLN A 195 16.13 -1.79 -2.20
CA GLN A 195 14.96 -2.63 -2.14
C GLN A 195 14.36 -2.75 -3.54
N LEU A 196 14.25 -4.00 -3.99
CA LEU A 196 13.56 -4.35 -5.22
C LEU A 196 12.07 -4.52 -4.91
N TYR A 197 11.20 -3.94 -5.73
CA TYR A 197 9.78 -4.26 -5.66
C TYR A 197 9.42 -5.40 -6.62
N LEU A 198 8.53 -6.27 -6.15
CA LEU A 198 8.02 -7.39 -6.91
C LEU A 198 6.87 -6.92 -7.80
N VAL A 199 6.98 -7.13 -9.11
CA VAL A 199 5.89 -6.87 -10.05
C VAL A 199 5.07 -8.12 -10.21
N THR A 200 3.79 -8.04 -9.82
CA THR A 200 2.83 -9.16 -10.00
C THR A 200 1.93 -8.86 -11.18
N MET A 201 2.01 -9.71 -12.21
CA MET A 201 1.24 -9.58 -13.43
C MET A 201 -0.11 -10.32 -13.33
N GLU A 202 -1.08 -9.93 -14.15
CA GLU A 202 -2.42 -10.49 -14.22
C GLU A 202 -2.40 -11.99 -14.54
N SER A 203 -1.42 -12.44 -15.33
CA SER A 203 -1.17 -13.87 -15.61
C SER A 203 -0.78 -14.69 -14.38
N GLY A 204 -0.51 -14.03 -13.25
CA GLY A 204 0.08 -14.61 -12.05
C GLY A 204 1.60 -14.77 -12.13
N ALA A 205 2.22 -14.37 -13.26
CA ALA A 205 3.66 -14.27 -13.33
C ALA A 205 4.14 -13.18 -12.36
N GLN A 206 5.22 -13.47 -11.65
CA GLN A 206 5.88 -12.51 -10.81
C GLN A 206 7.27 -12.25 -11.39
N TYR A 207 7.58 -10.98 -11.56
CA TYR A 207 8.87 -10.52 -12.02
C TYR A 207 9.51 -9.72 -10.89
N ASP A 208 10.66 -10.19 -10.42
CA ASP A 208 11.63 -9.30 -9.81
C ASP A 208 12.12 -8.42 -10.99
N ALA A 209 11.53 -7.24 -11.18
CA ALA A 209 11.62 -6.49 -12.43
C ALA A 209 13.01 -5.86 -12.65
N TYR A 210 13.96 -6.70 -13.10
CA TYR A 210 14.72 -6.63 -14.35
C TYR A 210 15.84 -7.68 -14.30
N PHE A 211 15.49 -8.94 -14.07
CA PHE A 211 16.37 -10.04 -14.46
C PHE A 211 15.53 -11.17 -15.06
N SER A 212 15.34 -11.15 -16.37
CA SER A 212 15.58 -12.41 -17.07
C SER A 212 17.08 -12.65 -16.92
N PRO A 213 17.57 -13.66 -16.17
CA PRO A 213 18.98 -14.00 -16.26
C PRO A 213 19.18 -14.39 -17.73
N PHE A 214 19.89 -13.54 -18.48
CA PHE A 214 20.04 -13.71 -19.93
C PHE A 214 20.67 -15.06 -20.29
N PHE A 215 21.24 -15.77 -19.30
CA PHE A 215 21.69 -17.15 -19.39
C PHE A 215 21.40 -17.95 -18.11
N ASN A 216 20.99 -19.22 -18.26
CA ASN A 216 21.31 -20.23 -17.25
C ASN A 216 22.80 -20.63 -17.36
N GLU A 217 23.37 -21.26 -16.32
CA GLU A 217 24.79 -21.65 -16.26
C GLU A 217 25.28 -22.40 -17.52
N SER A 218 24.41 -23.20 -18.14
CA SER A 218 24.74 -23.95 -19.36
C SER A 218 24.85 -23.07 -20.61
N GLN A 219 24.07 -22.00 -20.71
CA GLN A 219 24.14 -21.05 -21.82
C GLN A 219 25.35 -20.11 -21.66
N TRP A 220 25.72 -19.78 -20.41
CA TRP A 220 26.96 -19.07 -20.09
C TRP A 220 28.21 -19.88 -20.50
N LEU A 221 28.26 -21.16 -20.14
CA LEU A 221 29.33 -22.08 -20.55
C LEU A 221 29.45 -22.19 -22.08
N SER A 222 28.33 -22.10 -22.81
CA SER A 222 28.34 -22.10 -24.27
C SER A 222 28.89 -20.80 -24.88
N ALA A 223 28.68 -19.65 -24.24
CA ALA A 223 29.15 -18.35 -24.71
C ALA A 223 30.67 -18.16 -24.49
N ILE A 224 31.22 -18.68 -23.39
CA ILE A 224 32.66 -18.56 -23.08
C ILE A 224 33.53 -19.64 -23.72
N THR A 225 32.94 -20.74 -24.20
CA THR A 225 33.66 -21.82 -24.91
C THR A 225 33.56 -21.75 -26.43
N GLY A 226 32.70 -20.89 -26.97
CA GLY A 226 32.47 -20.69 -28.41
C GLY A 226 32.97 -19.33 -28.89
N SER A 227 33.84 -19.33 -29.90
CA SER A 227 34.38 -18.13 -30.56
C SER A 227 33.29 -17.30 -31.26
N GLY A 228 32.70 -16.33 -30.59
CA GLY A 228 31.77 -15.37 -31.19
C GLY A 228 31.39 -14.31 -30.17
N GLY A 229 32.04 -13.16 -30.23
CA GLY A 229 31.82 -12.07 -29.28
C GLY A 229 30.38 -11.55 -29.33
N SER A 230 29.78 -11.46 -28.15
CA SER A 230 28.66 -10.58 -27.84
C SER A 230 28.63 -10.34 -26.33
N SER A 231 28.24 -9.12 -25.97
CA SER A 231 28.20 -8.52 -24.62
C SER A 231 27.77 -9.48 -23.49
N LEU A 232 28.44 -9.40 -22.34
CA LEU A 232 28.15 -10.15 -21.11
C LEU A 232 27.62 -9.17 -20.05
N THR A 233 26.56 -9.57 -19.34
CA THR A 233 25.81 -8.72 -18.39
C THR A 233 25.87 -9.27 -16.95
N PHE A 234 25.73 -8.35 -15.99
CA PHE A 234 25.78 -8.48 -14.51
C PHE A 234 24.95 -9.64 -13.90
N HIS A 235 25.37 -10.12 -12.72
CA HIS A 235 24.69 -11.18 -11.96
C HIS A 235 24.16 -10.65 -10.60
N PRO A 236 22.84 -10.65 -10.36
CA PRO A 236 22.19 -10.01 -9.19
C PRO A 236 22.38 -10.71 -7.85
N ARG A 237 23.11 -11.83 -7.81
CA ARG A 237 23.54 -12.49 -6.56
C ARG A 237 25.03 -12.41 -6.33
N ASP A 238 25.69 -11.42 -6.89
CA ASP A 238 26.95 -10.96 -6.35
C ASP A 238 26.70 -10.32 -4.97
N THR A 239 26.41 -11.16 -3.98
CA THR A 239 26.10 -10.78 -2.60
C THR A 239 27.33 -10.84 -1.71
N GLY A 240 28.53 -11.04 -2.27
CA GLY A 240 29.77 -11.26 -1.51
C GLY A 240 29.76 -12.55 -0.66
N THR A 241 28.86 -13.51 -0.95
CA THR A 241 28.70 -14.76 -0.18
C THR A 241 28.84 -16.04 -1.02
N ASN A 242 29.00 -15.90 -2.34
CA ASN A 242 29.21 -17.00 -3.30
C ASN A 242 30.71 -17.31 -3.54
N GLY A 243 31.63 -16.66 -2.81
CA GLY A 243 33.07 -16.80 -2.99
C GLY A 243 33.77 -15.47 -3.31
N ASP A 244 33.01 -14.45 -3.70
CA ASP A 244 33.48 -13.07 -3.83
C ASP A 244 33.64 -12.42 -2.44
N SER A 245 34.65 -11.56 -2.29
CA SER A 245 34.92 -10.78 -1.09
C SER A 245 34.23 -9.42 -1.05
N VAL A 246 33.63 -8.98 -2.17
CA VAL A 246 32.95 -7.70 -2.29
C VAL A 246 31.62 -7.91 -3.00
N ALA A 247 30.51 -7.48 -2.41
CA ALA A 247 29.20 -7.61 -3.03
C ALA A 247 28.99 -6.55 -4.13
N MET A 248 28.31 -6.93 -5.19
CA MET A 248 27.81 -6.11 -6.30
C MET A 248 28.90 -5.31 -7.05
N ASP A 249 30.15 -5.78 -7.08
CA ASP A 249 31.25 -5.09 -7.75
C ASP A 249 31.38 -5.50 -9.25
N GLY A 250 30.55 -6.45 -9.68
CA GLY A 250 30.53 -6.95 -11.05
C GLY A 250 31.66 -7.93 -11.36
N GLN A 251 32.29 -8.49 -10.34
CA GLN A 251 33.16 -9.66 -10.41
C GLN A 251 32.37 -10.90 -10.01
N VAL A 252 32.81 -12.05 -10.54
CA VAL A 252 32.27 -13.34 -10.15
C VAL A 252 33.40 -14.34 -9.95
N PRO A 253 33.34 -15.17 -8.89
CA PRO A 253 34.35 -16.18 -8.61
C PRO A 253 34.30 -17.27 -9.67
N LEU A 254 35.32 -17.35 -10.53
CA LEU A 254 35.48 -18.44 -11.50
C LEU A 254 36.58 -19.39 -11.07
N THR A 255 36.30 -20.70 -11.10
CA THR A 255 37.28 -21.73 -10.75
C THR A 255 38.05 -22.15 -11.99
N PHE A 256 39.34 -21.80 -12.03
CA PHE A 256 40.26 -22.23 -13.07
C PHE A 256 41.11 -23.42 -12.62
N PHE A 257 41.85 -24.02 -13.56
CA PHE A 257 42.92 -24.98 -13.29
C PHE A 257 44.08 -24.27 -12.55
N GLY A 258 43.86 -23.93 -11.27
CA GLY A 258 44.72 -23.05 -10.47
C GLY A 258 44.04 -22.47 -9.23
N GLY A 259 42.72 -22.62 -9.09
CA GLY A 259 41.94 -22.10 -7.96
C GLY A 259 40.83 -21.14 -8.41
N THR A 260 40.03 -20.70 -7.46
CA THR A 260 39.02 -19.65 -7.67
C THR A 260 39.72 -18.30 -7.82
N GLN A 261 39.39 -17.57 -8.87
CA GLN A 261 39.82 -16.20 -9.09
C GLN A 261 38.60 -15.33 -9.35
N GLU A 262 38.61 -14.11 -8.81
CA GLU A 262 37.63 -13.09 -9.17
C GLU A 262 37.92 -12.59 -10.58
N VAL A 263 36.91 -12.68 -11.45
CA VAL A 263 37.00 -12.22 -12.82
C VAL A 263 35.92 -11.20 -13.08
N ARG A 264 36.36 -10.03 -13.53
CA ARG A 264 35.49 -8.94 -14.00
C ARG A 264 34.70 -9.41 -15.24
N GLY A 265 33.38 -9.26 -15.20
CA GLY A 265 32.46 -9.71 -16.26
C GLY A 265 32.52 -8.93 -17.59
N TYR A 266 33.58 -8.17 -17.90
CA TYR A 266 33.65 -7.35 -19.12
C TYR A 266 35.09 -7.01 -19.57
N THR A 267 35.32 -6.99 -20.90
CA THR A 267 36.63 -6.67 -21.51
C THR A 267 36.73 -5.26 -22.13
N ASN A 268 35.62 -4.57 -22.43
CA ASN A 268 35.66 -3.19 -22.95
C ASN A 268 34.25 -2.54 -22.94
N GLY A 269 33.93 -1.73 -21.95
CA GLY A 269 32.69 -0.96 -21.87
C GLY A 269 32.62 -0.16 -20.56
N SER A 270 32.22 1.11 -20.64
CA SER A 270 31.77 1.88 -19.47
C SER A 270 30.30 1.55 -19.30
N PHE A 271 29.87 1.11 -18.12
CA PHE A 271 28.45 1.17 -17.78
C PHE A 271 28.01 2.63 -17.92
N THR A 272 26.83 2.85 -18.51
CA THR A 272 26.04 4.06 -18.25
C THR A 272 25.09 3.71 -17.11
N ASN A 273 24.79 4.65 -16.20
CA ASN A 273 23.89 4.42 -15.05
C ASN A 273 22.55 3.78 -15.44
N THR A 274 22.08 4.03 -16.65
CA THR A 274 20.89 3.42 -17.29
C THR A 274 20.86 1.87 -17.30
N GLU A 275 22.00 1.18 -17.23
CA GLU A 275 22.03 -0.30 -17.18
C GLU A 275 22.01 -0.86 -15.73
N LEU A 276 22.07 0.02 -14.72
CA LEU A 276 21.95 -0.28 -13.29
C LEU A 276 20.57 0.05 -12.71
N GLU A 277 19.70 0.68 -13.50
CA GLU A 277 18.35 1.10 -13.14
C GLU A 277 17.38 -0.07 -13.37
N ALA A 278 17.66 -1.18 -12.68
CA ALA A 278 16.56 -2.00 -12.19
C ALA A 278 15.68 -1.08 -11.36
N TYR A 279 14.37 -1.27 -11.42
CA TYR A 279 13.51 -0.36 -10.73
C TYR A 279 13.74 -0.43 -9.21
N LYS A 280 14.47 0.57 -8.74
CA LYS A 280 14.87 0.73 -7.35
C LYS A 280 13.89 1.70 -6.70
N ASP A 281 13.95 1.76 -5.39
CA ASP A 281 13.33 2.87 -4.66
C ASP A 281 11.81 2.95 -4.82
N PRO A 282 11.09 1.91 -4.35
CA PRO A 282 9.64 1.95 -4.35
C PRO A 282 9.13 3.11 -3.48
N LEU A 283 7.92 3.59 -3.81
CA LEU A 283 7.24 4.55 -2.98
C LEU A 283 6.75 3.90 -1.68
N TYR A 284 6.78 4.69 -0.60
CA TYR A 284 6.27 4.31 0.71
C TYR A 284 5.22 5.31 1.16
N VAL A 285 4.18 4.83 1.82
CA VAL A 285 3.29 5.69 2.62
C VAL A 285 3.98 5.98 3.94
N ASN A 286 4.27 7.26 4.18
CA ASN A 286 4.79 7.74 5.45
C ASN A 286 3.79 7.38 6.58
N PRO A 287 4.17 6.57 7.58
CA PRO A 287 3.36 6.42 8.77
C PRO A 287 3.39 7.78 9.47
N THR A 288 2.24 8.41 9.63
CA THR A 288 2.03 9.78 10.15
C THR A 288 2.62 10.09 11.54
N THR A 289 3.42 9.18 12.12
CA THR A 289 4.25 9.39 13.30
C THR A 289 5.43 10.31 13.00
N ALA A 290 6.00 10.94 14.04
CA ALA A 290 7.18 11.80 13.92
C ALA A 290 8.35 11.05 13.23
N PRO A 291 9.25 11.78 12.52
CA PRO A 291 10.42 11.21 11.88
C PRO A 291 11.15 10.25 12.81
N ASP A 292 11.64 9.15 12.26
CA ASP A 292 12.40 8.17 13.00
C ASP A 292 13.71 8.78 13.57
N ALA A 293 14.51 7.98 14.27
CA ALA A 293 15.75 8.47 14.87
C ALA A 293 16.80 8.95 13.83
N THR A 294 16.62 8.63 12.55
CA THR A 294 17.48 9.06 11.44
C THR A 294 16.95 10.32 10.74
N GLY A 295 15.73 10.75 11.06
CA GLY A 295 15.07 11.87 10.40
C GLY A 295 14.25 11.45 9.17
N ASN A 296 14.24 10.16 8.84
CA ASN A 296 13.49 9.59 7.75
C ASN A 296 12.19 8.98 8.27
N ASN A 297 11.14 9.06 7.46
CA ASN A 297 9.80 8.68 7.89
C ASN A 297 9.18 7.65 6.95
N PHE A 298 9.99 6.96 6.14
CA PHE A 298 9.50 6.06 5.09
C PHE A 298 9.95 4.60 5.29
N ASP A 299 11.00 4.36 6.08
CA ASP A 299 11.62 3.05 6.34
C ASP A 299 10.70 2.04 7.06
N SER A 300 9.64 2.55 7.68
CA SER A 300 8.60 1.75 8.33
C SER A 300 7.22 1.91 7.67
N GLY A 301 7.18 2.61 6.55
CA GLY A 301 5.99 2.87 5.76
C GLY A 301 5.47 1.63 5.05
N THR A 302 4.23 1.69 4.57
CA THR A 302 3.70 0.64 3.69
C THR A 302 4.21 0.89 2.28
N GLN A 303 4.96 -0.08 1.74
CA GLN A 303 5.45 -0.04 0.36
C GLN A 303 4.27 -0.02 -0.63
N ILE A 304 4.33 0.83 -1.64
CA ILE A 304 3.45 0.82 -2.80
C ILE A 304 3.96 -0.19 -3.83
N THR A 305 3.06 -1.04 -4.31
CA THR A 305 3.36 -2.06 -5.33
C THR A 305 2.57 -1.78 -6.61
N ASN A 306 2.78 -2.59 -7.64
CA ASN A 306 2.00 -2.51 -8.87
C ASN A 306 0.57 -3.09 -8.73
N GLU A 307 0.17 -3.51 -7.54
CA GLU A 307 -1.20 -3.89 -7.22
C GLU A 307 -1.90 -2.77 -6.43
N PHE A 308 -3.16 -2.48 -6.79
CA PHE A 308 -3.97 -1.54 -6.02
C PHE A 308 -4.12 -2.02 -4.58
N GLN A 309 -3.71 -1.16 -3.67
CA GLN A 309 -3.87 -1.36 -2.24
C GLN A 309 -4.59 -0.18 -1.62
N THR A 310 -5.50 -0.46 -0.70
CA THR A 310 -6.21 0.57 0.06
C THR A 310 -5.33 1.07 1.19
N ILE A 311 -5.10 2.39 1.21
CA ILE A 311 -4.49 3.11 2.31
C ILE A 311 -5.56 3.97 3.00
N THR A 312 -5.49 4.11 4.32
CA THR A 312 -6.50 4.83 5.11
C THR A 312 -5.84 5.75 6.12
N ALA A 313 -6.34 6.98 6.25
CA ALA A 313 -5.88 7.96 7.23
C ALA A 313 -7.06 8.61 7.96
N PRO A 314 -6.96 8.85 9.28
CA PRO A 314 -7.97 9.58 10.03
C PRO A 314 -7.95 11.08 9.65
N ILE A 315 -9.13 11.67 9.54
CA ILE A 315 -9.33 13.09 9.31
C ILE A 315 -9.70 13.74 10.65
N ASN A 316 -8.73 14.41 11.26
CA ASN A 316 -8.93 15.08 12.55
C ASN A 316 -9.70 16.40 12.37
N GLY A 317 -10.80 16.54 13.10
CA GLY A 317 -11.59 17.76 13.18
C GLY A 317 -13.09 17.51 12.95
N THR A 318 -13.87 18.59 13.02
CA THR A 318 -15.31 18.57 12.76
C THR A 318 -15.67 19.83 11.99
N GLY A 319 -16.71 19.77 11.16
CA GLY A 319 -17.14 20.92 10.36
C GLY A 319 -18.24 20.54 9.38
N THR A 320 -18.35 21.32 8.32
CA THR A 320 -19.35 21.10 7.27
C THR A 320 -18.74 20.77 5.92
N THR A 321 -17.56 21.30 5.63
CA THR A 321 -16.91 21.17 4.33
C THR A 321 -15.50 20.61 4.52
N LEU A 322 -15.22 19.45 3.95
CA LEU A 322 -13.88 18.89 3.85
C LEU A 322 -13.32 19.16 2.45
N THR A 323 -12.19 19.84 2.39
CA THR A 323 -11.44 20.03 1.14
C THR A 323 -10.21 19.15 1.16
N ILE A 324 -10.07 18.25 0.18
CA ILE A 324 -8.90 17.40 -0.02
C ILE A 324 -8.10 17.96 -1.20
N THR A 325 -6.78 18.06 -1.05
CA THR A 325 -5.85 18.55 -2.06
C THR A 325 -4.74 17.53 -2.27
N LEU A 326 -4.58 17.05 -3.51
CA LEU A 326 -3.38 16.36 -3.97
C LEU A 326 -2.38 17.40 -4.48
N ASN A 327 -1.11 17.26 -4.08
CA ASN A 327 0.04 17.86 -4.76
C ASN A 327 1.03 16.74 -5.08
N ALA A 328 1.52 16.68 -6.32
CA ALA A 328 2.40 15.60 -6.73
C ALA A 328 3.46 16.04 -7.74
N VAL A 329 4.55 15.29 -7.78
CA VAL A 329 5.64 15.33 -8.75
C VAL A 329 6.05 13.90 -9.06
N ALA A 330 6.29 13.62 -10.33
CA ALA A 330 6.95 12.44 -10.90
C ALA A 330 7.83 12.93 -12.05
N ASP A 331 9.13 12.64 -12.08
CA ASP A 331 10.06 13.15 -13.11
C ASP A 331 10.94 12.12 -13.85
N GLY A 332 10.71 10.84 -13.63
CA GLY A 332 11.40 9.76 -14.33
C GLY A 332 10.66 9.18 -15.54
N SER A 333 11.44 8.51 -16.38
CA SER A 333 10.91 7.71 -17.49
C SER A 333 10.53 6.32 -16.97
N LEU A 334 9.28 5.89 -17.20
CA LEU A 334 8.71 4.63 -16.71
C LEU A 334 8.27 4.63 -15.24
N GLU A 335 8.11 5.81 -14.65
CA GLU A 335 7.42 6.01 -13.38
C GLU A 335 5.94 6.27 -13.59
N TYR A 336 5.11 5.33 -13.15
CA TYR A 336 3.67 5.44 -13.19
C TYR A 336 3.11 5.25 -11.78
N ILE A 337 2.38 6.26 -11.31
CA ILE A 337 1.55 6.14 -10.11
C ILE A 337 0.10 6.24 -10.52
N LEU A 338 -0.71 5.28 -10.09
CA LEU A 338 -2.16 5.28 -10.26
C LEU A 338 -2.84 5.28 -8.91
N PHE A 339 -3.92 6.03 -8.80
CA PHE A 339 -4.82 5.90 -7.68
C PHE A 339 -6.29 5.94 -8.12
N ASP A 340 -7.11 5.38 -7.26
CA ASP A 340 -8.53 5.20 -7.45
C ASP A 340 -9.29 5.26 -6.13
N ASN A 341 -10.62 5.37 -6.18
CA ASN A 341 -11.53 5.27 -5.04
C ASN A 341 -11.14 6.18 -3.86
N LEU A 342 -11.36 7.48 -4.01
CA LEU A 342 -11.28 8.41 -2.89
C LEU A 342 -12.54 8.25 -2.04
N VAL A 343 -12.46 7.55 -0.91
CA VAL A 343 -13.63 7.21 -0.09
C VAL A 343 -13.55 7.87 1.27
N LEU A 344 -14.65 8.51 1.68
CA LEU A 344 -14.85 8.95 3.05
C LEU A 344 -15.76 7.96 3.78
N SER A 345 -15.24 7.43 4.88
CA SER A 345 -16.00 6.63 5.82
C SER A 345 -16.08 7.31 7.17
N GLU A 346 -17.13 7.04 7.91
CA GLU A 346 -17.09 7.25 9.35
C GLU A 346 -16.51 5.95 9.90
N GLY A 347 -15.28 6.07 10.42
CA GLY A 347 -14.75 5.09 11.34
C GLY A 347 -15.84 4.84 12.37
N ASP A 348 -16.15 3.57 12.58
CA ASP A 348 -17.17 3.23 13.56
C ASP A 348 -16.73 3.92 14.85
N VAL A 349 -17.59 4.78 15.40
CA VAL A 349 -17.34 5.34 16.72
C VAL A 349 -17.22 4.08 17.56
N VAL A 350 -16.01 3.63 17.88
CA VAL A 350 -15.87 2.68 18.95
C VAL A 350 -16.36 3.50 20.11
N ALA A 351 -17.63 3.27 20.46
CA ALA A 351 -18.37 4.15 21.34
C ALA A 351 -17.48 4.28 22.55
N LEU A 352 -16.91 5.47 22.72
CA LEU A 352 -15.75 5.71 23.55
C LEU A 352 -16.10 5.22 24.94
N ASN A 353 -15.70 3.98 25.26
CA ASN A 353 -16.23 3.32 26.44
C ASN A 353 -15.39 3.79 27.62
N PRO A 354 -16.02 4.30 28.70
CA PRO A 354 -15.27 4.70 29.87
C PRO A 354 -14.34 3.55 30.30
N GLY A 355 -13.03 3.79 30.35
CA GLY A 355 -12.06 2.75 30.66
C GLY A 355 -11.22 2.21 29.50
N ASP A 356 -11.59 2.51 28.25
CA ASP A 356 -10.75 2.30 27.07
C ASP A 356 -9.85 3.53 26.92
N PHE A 357 -8.68 3.49 27.56
CA PHE A 357 -7.79 4.64 27.68
C PHE A 357 -6.88 4.79 26.46
N ASN A 358 -6.53 3.69 25.79
CA ASN A 358 -5.72 3.71 24.57
C ASN A 358 -6.55 3.84 23.28
N GLY A 359 -7.89 3.81 23.39
CA GLY A 359 -8.85 3.94 22.28
C GLY A 359 -8.76 2.82 21.26
N ASP A 360 -8.26 1.64 21.64
CA ASP A 360 -8.16 0.49 20.74
C ASP A 360 -9.49 -0.29 20.60
N GLY A 361 -10.53 0.22 21.27
CA GLY A 361 -11.88 -0.31 21.25
C GLY A 361 -12.12 -1.43 22.23
N LYS A 362 -11.16 -1.69 23.11
CA LYS A 362 -11.24 -2.71 24.16
C LYS A 362 -11.04 -2.06 25.51
N VAL A 363 -11.49 -2.75 26.54
CA VAL A 363 -11.18 -2.38 27.93
C VAL A 363 -10.51 -3.59 28.55
N ASP A 364 -9.18 -3.59 28.52
CA ASP A 364 -8.38 -4.74 28.88
C ASP A 364 -7.09 -4.38 29.66
N ASN A 365 -6.13 -5.31 29.66
CA ASN A 365 -4.90 -5.14 30.42
C ASN A 365 -4.00 -4.03 29.85
N GLY A 366 -4.13 -3.65 28.58
CA GLY A 366 -3.50 -2.48 28.00
C GLY A 366 -3.91 -1.21 28.74
N ASP A 367 -5.21 -1.00 28.91
CA ASP A 367 -5.76 0.14 29.64
C ASP A 367 -5.39 0.14 31.11
N LEU A 368 -5.40 -1.04 31.75
CA LEU A 368 -5.03 -1.16 33.15
C LEU A 368 -3.57 -0.77 33.38
N ASN A 369 -2.68 -1.20 32.48
CA ASN A 369 -1.26 -0.86 32.55
C ASN A 369 -1.05 0.65 32.38
N LEU A 370 -1.79 1.29 31.47
CA LEU A 370 -1.78 2.74 31.32
C LEU A 370 -2.24 3.43 32.60
N LEU A 371 -3.37 3.00 33.16
CA LEU A 371 -3.94 3.54 34.40
C LEU A 371 -2.96 3.45 35.57
N LEU A 372 -2.42 2.26 35.82
CA LEU A 372 -1.48 2.02 36.92
C LEU A 372 -0.17 2.77 36.72
N GLY A 373 0.31 2.90 35.47
CA GLY A 373 1.52 3.67 35.15
C GLY A 373 1.40 5.16 35.45
N ASN A 374 0.19 5.70 35.52
CA ASN A 374 -0.07 7.12 35.72
C ASN A 374 -0.88 7.43 37.00
N TRP A 375 -0.96 6.47 37.93
CA TRP A 375 -1.77 6.59 39.14
C TRP A 375 -1.38 7.81 39.99
N GLY A 376 -2.37 8.63 40.36
CA GLY A 376 -2.15 9.85 41.16
C GLY A 376 -1.52 11.01 40.38
N SER A 377 -1.34 10.88 39.06
CA SER A 377 -0.85 11.98 38.24
C SER A 377 -1.84 13.16 38.29
N PRO A 378 -1.36 14.40 38.53
CA PRO A 378 -2.20 15.59 38.53
C PRO A 378 -2.66 15.99 37.12
N THR A 379 -2.06 15.40 36.09
CA THR A 379 -2.40 15.64 34.69
C THR A 379 -2.61 14.32 33.97
N VAL A 380 -3.56 14.30 33.05
CA VAL A 380 -3.79 13.15 32.17
C VAL A 380 -2.66 13.09 31.14
N PRO A 381 -2.06 11.91 30.90
CA PRO A 381 -1.10 11.75 29.80
C PRO A 381 -1.77 12.01 28.45
N GLY A 382 -1.11 12.76 27.56
CA GLY A 382 -1.66 13.12 26.25
C GLY A 382 -1.91 11.93 25.31
N SER A 383 -1.39 10.74 25.66
CA SER A 383 -1.63 9.50 24.93
C SER A 383 -2.96 8.82 25.28
N TRP A 384 -3.66 9.26 26.32
CA TRP A 384 -4.98 8.72 26.61
C TRP A 384 -6.04 9.54 25.87
N ILE A 385 -7.00 8.85 25.27
CA ILE A 385 -7.98 9.47 24.36
C ILE A 385 -9.42 9.51 24.88
N ASN A 386 -9.73 8.93 26.06
CA ASN A 386 -11.09 8.89 26.57
C ASN A 386 -11.31 9.01 28.10
N GLY A 387 -12.34 9.77 28.49
CA GLY A 387 -13.08 9.56 29.75
C GLY A 387 -12.44 10.10 31.04
N PHE A 388 -11.96 11.35 31.04
CA PHE A 388 -11.09 11.85 32.11
C PHE A 388 -11.73 12.72 33.17
N SER A 389 -11.28 12.50 34.41
CA SER A 389 -11.09 13.52 35.44
C SER A 389 -9.62 13.64 35.82
N SER A 390 -9.16 14.86 36.13
CA SER A 390 -7.87 15.06 36.81
C SER A 390 -8.17 15.28 38.30
N PRO A 391 -7.40 14.66 39.21
CA PRO A 391 -6.24 13.77 38.99
C PRO A 391 -6.63 12.35 38.54
N VAL A 392 -5.66 11.57 38.03
CA VAL A 392 -5.85 10.13 37.76
C VAL A 392 -6.06 9.40 39.08
N ASP A 393 -7.28 8.97 39.34
CA ASP A 393 -7.68 8.42 40.62
C ASP A 393 -8.65 7.24 40.51
N ASN A 394 -9.42 7.01 41.58
CA ASN A 394 -10.36 5.92 41.64
C ASN A 394 -11.55 6.09 40.68
N GLY A 395 -11.80 7.30 40.16
CA GLY A 395 -12.76 7.56 39.09
C GLY A 395 -12.41 6.79 37.82
N GLU A 396 -11.18 6.93 37.33
CA GLU A 396 -10.70 6.22 36.15
C GLU A 396 -10.69 4.69 36.37
N LEU A 397 -10.27 4.23 37.56
CA LEU A 397 -10.33 2.81 37.89
C LEU A 397 -11.75 2.26 37.85
N ASN A 398 -12.73 3.00 38.36
CA ASN A 398 -14.12 2.58 38.32
C ASN A 398 -14.66 2.53 36.89
N ASN A 399 -14.25 3.44 36.01
CA ASN A 399 -14.60 3.42 34.59
C ASN A 399 -14.04 2.16 33.92
N LEU A 400 -12.75 1.89 34.11
CA LEU A 400 -12.07 0.70 33.58
C LEU A 400 -12.69 -0.60 34.10
N LEU A 401 -12.90 -0.73 35.41
CA LEU A 401 -13.47 -1.95 35.97
C LEU A 401 -14.95 -2.12 35.60
N GLY A 402 -15.68 -1.01 35.47
CA GLY A 402 -17.09 -1.01 35.07
C GLY A 402 -17.32 -1.53 33.65
N ASN A 403 -16.32 -1.37 32.78
CA ASN A 403 -16.38 -1.83 31.39
C ASN A 403 -15.36 -2.94 31.09
N TRP A 404 -14.74 -3.54 32.11
CA TRP A 404 -13.72 -4.57 31.93
C TRP A 404 -14.22 -5.71 31.07
N GLY A 405 -13.46 -6.07 30.04
CA GLY A 405 -13.86 -7.11 29.12
C GLY A 405 -14.69 -6.62 27.93
N PHE A 406 -14.97 -5.32 27.84
CA PHE A 406 -15.54 -4.75 26.62
C PHE A 406 -14.56 -4.92 25.45
N GLY A 407 -15.05 -5.22 24.25
CA GLY A 407 -14.25 -5.33 23.03
C GLY A 407 -13.31 -6.55 22.97
N VAL A 408 -12.93 -7.16 24.09
CA VAL A 408 -12.24 -8.46 24.10
C VAL A 408 -13.26 -9.55 23.87
N GLY A 409 -13.19 -10.15 22.67
CA GLY A 409 -13.98 -11.33 22.34
C GLY A 409 -13.80 -12.38 23.42
N VAL A 410 -14.87 -12.71 24.14
CA VAL A 410 -14.83 -13.79 25.12
C VAL A 410 -14.52 -15.04 24.32
N ALA A 411 -13.39 -15.70 24.60
CA ALA A 411 -13.09 -16.98 23.99
C ALA A 411 -14.17 -17.98 24.43
N VAL A 412 -15.23 -18.09 23.64
CA VAL A 412 -16.25 -19.11 23.82
C VAL A 412 -15.53 -20.44 23.57
N PRO A 413 -15.52 -21.38 24.52
CA PRO A 413 -14.91 -22.68 24.30
C PRO A 413 -15.47 -23.27 23.01
N GLU A 414 -14.62 -23.45 22.00
CA GLU A 414 -15.09 -23.87 20.70
C GLU A 414 -15.81 -25.22 20.83
N PRO A 415 -17.01 -25.38 20.24
CA PRO A 415 -17.76 -26.63 20.32
C PRO A 415 -16.97 -27.83 19.75
N THR A 416 -15.94 -27.59 18.93
CA THR A 416 -14.99 -28.58 18.43
C THR A 416 -14.22 -29.30 19.53
N ALA A 417 -13.83 -28.63 20.63
CA ALA A 417 -13.14 -29.27 21.74
C ALA A 417 -14.07 -30.22 22.51
N ALA A 418 -15.32 -29.81 22.72
CA ALA A 418 -16.36 -30.66 23.30
C ALA A 418 -16.72 -31.83 22.38
N LEU A 419 -16.81 -31.60 21.07
CA LEU A 419 -17.10 -32.63 20.06
C LEU A 419 -15.94 -33.64 19.96
N LEU A 420 -14.68 -33.18 19.97
CA LEU A 420 -13.49 -34.04 20.02
C LEU A 420 -13.45 -34.84 21.32
N GLY A 421 -13.81 -34.24 22.45
CA GLY A 421 -13.96 -34.95 23.72
C GLY A 421 -15.02 -36.05 23.66
N LEU A 422 -16.18 -35.78 23.06
CA LEU A 422 -17.24 -36.77 22.87
C LEU A 422 -16.84 -37.89 21.89
N ILE A 423 -16.13 -37.56 20.81
CA ILE A 423 -15.59 -38.54 19.86
C ILE A 423 -14.54 -39.41 20.56
N ALA A 424 -13.66 -38.82 21.37
CA ALA A 424 -12.66 -39.56 22.14
C ALA A 424 -13.32 -40.51 23.15
N LEU A 425 -14.35 -40.05 23.87
CA LEU A 425 -15.11 -40.88 24.82
C LEU A 425 -15.85 -42.02 24.11
N ALA A 426 -16.45 -41.76 22.94
CA ALA A 426 -17.08 -42.79 22.11
C ALA A 426 -16.06 -43.82 21.59
N GLY A 427 -14.86 -43.38 21.21
CA GLY A 427 -13.76 -44.27 20.81
C GLY A 427 -13.28 -45.17 21.96
N VAL A 428 -13.16 -44.64 23.18
CA VAL A 428 -12.79 -45.44 24.37
C VAL A 428 -13.89 -46.43 24.75
N ALA A 429 -15.15 -46.02 24.72
CA ALA A 429 -16.29 -46.89 25.04
C ALA A 429 -16.46 -48.05 24.04
N THR A 430 -16.14 -47.83 22.76
CA THR A 430 -16.19 -48.89 21.74
C THR A 430 -14.99 -49.83 21.80
N ARG A 431 -13.81 -49.36 22.22
CA ARG A 431 -12.62 -50.19 22.42
C ARG A 431 -12.77 -51.21 23.56
N ASN A 432 -13.46 -50.86 24.65
CA ASN A 432 -13.66 -51.78 25.79
C ASN A 432 -14.78 -52.81 25.59
N ARG A 433 -15.45 -52.83 24.43
CA ARG A 433 -16.52 -53.79 24.10
C ARG A 433 -16.07 -54.90 23.13
N ARG A 434 -14.78 -54.97 22.80
CA ARG A 434 -14.14 -56.12 22.14
C ARG A 434 -13.24 -56.79 23.16
#